data_AF-A0A6L8EUR8-F1
#
_entry.id   AF-A0A6L8EUR8-F1
#
_cell.length_a   1.000
_cell.length_b   1.000
_cell.length_c   1.000
_cell.angle_alpha   90.00
_cell.angle_beta   90.00
_cell.angle_gamma   90.00
#
_symmetry.space_group_name_H-M   'P 1'
#
loop_
_entity.id
_entity.type
_entity.pdbx_description
1 polymer ?
#
loop_
_entity_poly.entity_id
_entity_poly.type
_entity_poly.pdbx_seq_one_letter_code
_entity_poly.pdbx_strand_id
1 'polypeptide(L)'
;MRVLRPILFLIALGLLVVSVRQFMNGYNDWQEAQIAEKAYRAEIRKLEVKRDQLKQRVEMLKNDELTKERLARKRLGYIRAGELKFKIVKPDAVD
;
A
#
# COMPACT_ATOMS: atom_id res chain seq x y z
N MET A 1 57.38 -34.18 -7.87
CA MET A 1 56.09 -33.91 -8.54
C MET A 1 54.87 -34.70 -8.01
N ARG A 2 54.99 -35.57 -6.98
CA ARG A 2 53.83 -36.33 -6.44
C ARG A 2 52.91 -35.53 -5.50
N VAL A 3 53.46 -34.55 -4.78
CA VAL A 3 52.71 -33.69 -3.82
C VAL A 3 52.08 -32.44 -4.45
N LEU A 4 52.46 -32.07 -5.68
CA LEU A 4 51.88 -30.92 -6.39
C LEU A 4 50.45 -31.18 -6.87
N ARG A 5 50.16 -32.41 -7.30
CA ARG A 5 48.81 -32.83 -7.72
C ARG A 5 47.75 -32.66 -6.62
N PRO A 6 47.94 -33.18 -5.39
CA PRO A 6 46.93 -33.00 -4.34
C PRO A 6 46.79 -31.54 -3.89
N ILE A 7 47.87 -30.75 -3.89
CA ILE A 7 47.81 -29.32 -3.56
C ILE A 7 46.98 -28.55 -4.60
N LEU A 8 47.23 -28.79 -5.90
CA LEU A 8 46.42 -28.21 -6.97
C LEU A 8 44.96 -28.66 -6.90
N PHE A 9 44.72 -29.92 -6.52
CA PHE A 9 43.36 -30.43 -6.33
C PHE A 9 42.63 -29.73 -5.18
N LEU A 10 43.31 -29.48 -4.06
CA LEU A 10 42.75 -28.73 -2.93
C LEU A 10 42.45 -27.26 -3.31
N ILE A 11 43.34 -26.63 -4.07
CA ILE A 11 43.12 -25.26 -4.58
C ILE A 11 41.91 -25.23 -5.53
N ALA A 12 41.85 -26.18 -6.47
CA ALA A 12 40.73 -26.29 -7.40
C ALA A 12 39.40 -26.56 -6.67
N LEU A 13 39.42 -27.43 -5.65
CA LEU A 13 38.25 -27.71 -4.82
C LEU A 13 37.81 -26.46 -4.04
N GLY A 14 38.74 -25.71 -3.47
CA GLY A 14 38.45 -24.44 -2.78
C GLY A 14 37.81 -23.41 -3.71
N LEU A 15 38.36 -23.23 -4.91
CA LEU A 15 37.79 -22.33 -5.92
C LEU A 15 36.40 -22.76 -6.38
N LEU A 16 36.18 -24.07 -6.54
CA LEU A 16 34.87 -24.62 -6.91
C LEU A 16 33.82 -24.32 -5.84
N VAL A 17 34.16 -24.53 -4.56
CA VAL A 17 33.24 -24.25 -3.44
C VAL A 17 32.88 -22.77 -3.37
N VAL A 18 33.85 -21.86 -3.54
CA VAL A 18 33.59 -20.41 -3.55
C VAL A 18 32.70 -20.02 -4.73
N SER A 19 32.98 -20.55 -5.93
CA SER A 19 32.19 -20.27 -7.13
C SER A 19 30.74 -20.73 -6.99
N VAL A 20 30.52 -21.95 -6.50
CA VAL A 20 29.17 -22.48 -6.25
C VAL A 20 28.43 -21.63 -5.22
N ARG A 21 29.09 -21.23 -4.13
CA ARG A 21 28.48 -20.39 -3.10
C ARG A 21 28.08 -19.02 -3.64
N GLN A 22 28.95 -18.40 -4.44
CA GLN A 22 28.66 -17.10 -5.05
C GLN A 22 27.51 -17.19 -6.06
N PHE A 23 27.45 -18.28 -6.83
CA PHE A 23 26.35 -18.54 -7.76
C PHE A 23 25.02 -18.74 -7.05
N MET A 24 24.99 -19.52 -5.96
CA MET A 24 23.77 -19.73 -5.17
C MET A 24 23.27 -18.45 -4.51
N ASN A 25 24.16 -17.63 -3.94
CA ASN A 25 23.77 -16.35 -3.34
C ASN A 25 23.19 -15.41 -4.41
N GLY A 26 23.85 -15.25 -5.56
CA GLY A 26 23.37 -14.39 -6.64
C GLY A 26 22.02 -14.85 -7.21
N TYR A 27 21.76 -16.17 -7.26
CA TYR A 27 20.47 -16.70 -7.70
C TYR A 27 19.34 -16.42 -6.70
N ASN A 28 19.60 -16.58 -5.40
CA ASN A 28 18.62 -16.25 -4.36
C ASN A 28 18.29 -14.75 -4.35
N ASP A 29 19.30 -13.89 -4.41
CA ASP A 29 19.10 -12.43 -4.43
C ASP A 29 18.28 -12.00 -5.65
N TRP A 30 18.53 -12.61 -6.81
CA TRP A 30 17.77 -12.34 -8.03
C TRP A 30 16.30 -12.80 -7.90
N GLN A 31 16.07 -13.97 -7.32
CA GLN A 31 14.73 -14.50 -7.12
C GLN A 31 13.94 -13.64 -6.11
N GLU A 32 14.58 -13.22 -5.03
CA GLU A 32 13.98 -12.35 -4.01
C GLU A 32 13.66 -10.97 -4.58
N ALA A 33 14.58 -10.38 -5.37
CA ALA A 33 14.34 -9.12 -6.07
C ALA A 33 13.16 -9.21 -7.05
N GLN A 34 13.00 -10.32 -7.78
CA GLN A 34 11.88 -10.54 -8.68
C GLN A 34 10.53 -10.64 -7.95
N ILE A 35 10.50 -11.30 -6.79
CA ILE A 35 9.29 -11.41 -5.96
C ILE A 35 8.94 -10.02 -5.40
N ALA A 36 9.93 -9.30 -4.86
CA ALA A 36 9.75 -7.97 -4.31
C ALA A 36 9.26 -6.98 -5.39
N GLU A 37 9.82 -7.02 -6.59
CA GLU A 37 9.39 -6.13 -7.68
C GLU A 37 7.92 -6.35 -8.06
N LYS A 38 7.47 -7.60 -8.14
CA LYS A 38 6.05 -7.90 -8.39
C LYS A 38 5.15 -7.41 -7.27
N ALA A 39 5.56 -7.57 -6.01
CA ALA A 39 4.81 -7.10 -4.86
C ALA A 39 4.67 -5.57 -4.87
N TYR A 40 5.77 -4.84 -5.08
CA TYR A 40 5.76 -3.38 -5.15
C TYR A 40 4.93 -2.86 -6.32
N ARG A 41 5.02 -3.47 -7.52
CA ARG A 41 4.16 -3.08 -8.66
C ARG A 41 2.67 -3.27 -8.34
N ALA A 42 2.31 -4.36 -7.67
CA ALA A 42 0.92 -4.61 -7.28
C ALA A 42 0.43 -3.58 -6.24
N GLU A 43 1.29 -3.21 -5.30
CA GLU A 43 0.98 -2.20 -4.30
C GLU A 43 0.82 -0.80 -4.92
N ILE A 44 1.72 -0.41 -5.82
CA ILE A 44 1.63 0.86 -6.57
C ILE A 44 0.29 0.93 -7.31
N ARG A 45 -0.10 -0.12 -8.05
CA ARG A 45 -1.40 -0.14 -8.75
C ARG A 45 -2.58 0.01 -7.79
N LYS A 46 -2.55 -0.66 -6.63
CA LYS A 46 -3.60 -0.53 -5.61
C LYS A 46 -3.69 0.91 -5.07
N LEU A 47 -2.55 1.55 -4.84
CA LEU A 47 -2.48 2.93 -4.35
C LEU A 47 -2.95 3.92 -5.42
N GLU A 48 -2.60 3.71 -6.68
CA GLU A 48 -3.06 4.52 -7.81
C GLU A 48 -4.58 4.48 -7.95
N VAL A 49 -5.17 3.29 -7.92
CA VAL A 49 -6.63 3.13 -7.98
C VAL A 49 -7.32 3.85 -6.82
N LYS A 50 -6.79 3.73 -5.59
CA LYS A 50 -7.32 4.46 -4.43
C LYS A 50 -7.20 5.97 -4.62
N ARG A 51 -6.06 6.45 -5.13
CA ARG A 51 -5.82 7.87 -5.38
C ARG A 51 -6.79 8.42 -6.42
N ASP A 52 -7.04 7.68 -7.50
CA ASP A 52 -8.00 8.07 -8.54
C ASP A 52 -9.43 8.11 -8.01
N GLN A 53 -9.84 7.10 -7.23
CA GLN A 53 -11.15 7.09 -6.57
C GLN A 53 -11.34 8.25 -5.60
N LEU A 54 -10.31 8.56 -4.80
CA LEU A 54 -10.32 9.71 -3.89
C LEU A 54 -10.39 11.02 -4.66
N LYS A 55 -9.63 11.14 -5.76
CA LYS A 55 -9.65 12.34 -6.61
C LYS A 55 -11.02 12.55 -7.22
N GLN A 56 -11.66 11.51 -7.74
CA GLN A 56 -13.05 11.56 -8.23
C GLN A 56 -14.02 11.99 -7.13
N ARG A 57 -13.91 11.44 -5.92
CA ARG A 57 -14.74 11.87 -4.78
C ARG A 57 -14.53 13.34 -4.42
N VAL A 58 -13.28 13.82 -4.43
CA VAL A 58 -12.98 15.23 -4.17
C VAL A 58 -13.56 16.13 -5.26
N GLU A 59 -13.47 15.75 -6.53
CA GLU A 59 -14.06 16.51 -7.63
C GLU A 59 -15.59 16.54 -7.56
N MET A 60 -16.24 15.41 -7.24
CA MET A 60 -17.69 15.37 -6.97
C MET A 60 -18.07 16.27 -5.79
N LEU A 61 -17.30 16.24 -4.70
CA LEU A 61 -17.52 17.11 -3.54
C LEU A 61 -17.26 18.58 -3.83
N LYS A 62 -16.35 18.91 -4.75
CA LYS A 62 -16.03 20.30 -5.12
C LYS A 62 -17.09 20.93 -6.01
N ASN A 63 -17.62 20.18 -6.96
CA ASN A 63 -18.51 20.71 -8.00
C ASN A 63 -20.00 20.65 -7.61
N ASP A 64 -20.37 19.91 -6.56
CA ASP A 64 -21.76 19.71 -6.17
C ASP A 64 -22.07 20.39 -4.83
N GLU A 65 -22.59 21.62 -4.91
CA GLU A 65 -22.89 22.50 -3.77
C GLU A 65 -23.87 21.86 -2.77
N LEU A 66 -24.80 21.07 -3.30
CA LEU A 66 -25.82 20.34 -2.53
C LEU A 66 -25.20 19.23 -1.67
N THR A 67 -24.11 18.63 -2.14
CA THR A 67 -23.40 17.56 -1.44
C THR A 67 -22.50 18.13 -0.33
N LYS A 68 -21.91 19.33 -0.54
CA LYS A 68 -21.21 20.06 0.53
C LYS A 68 -22.15 20.44 1.66
N GLU A 69 -23.32 21.00 1.35
CA GLU A 69 -24.31 21.35 2.37
C GLU A 69 -24.79 20.12 3.15
N ARG A 70 -25.05 18.99 2.47
CA ARG A 70 -25.43 17.73 3.13
C ARG A 70 -24.36 17.21 4.07
N LEU A 71 -23.09 17.25 3.65
CA LEU A 71 -21.97 16.78 4.47
C LEU A 71 -21.73 17.72 5.67
N ALA A 72 -21.80 19.03 5.45
CA ALA A 72 -21.69 20.04 6.50
C ALA A 72 -22.82 19.92 7.52
N ARG A 73 -24.07 19.74 7.08
CA ARG A 73 -25.22 19.49 7.97
C ARG A 73 -25.05 18.19 8.78
N LYS A 74 -24.58 17.10 8.15
CA LYS A 74 -24.54 15.76 8.77
C LYS A 74 -23.31 15.53 9.67
N ARG A 75 -22.13 16.06 9.33
CA ARG A 75 -20.90 15.90 10.13
C ARG A 75 -20.58 17.08 11.04
N LEU A 76 -20.88 18.31 10.59
CA LEU A 76 -20.49 19.53 11.30
C LEU A 76 -21.69 20.22 11.98
N GLY A 77 -22.91 19.71 11.79
CA GLY A 77 -24.12 20.32 12.35
C GLY A 77 -24.42 21.71 11.79
N TYR A 78 -23.90 22.02 10.59
CA TYR A 78 -24.06 23.32 9.95
C TYR A 78 -25.54 23.63 9.70
N ILE A 79 -26.01 24.80 10.13
CA ILE A 79 -27.37 25.32 9.92
C ILE A 79 -27.21 26.66 9.21
N ARG A 80 -27.92 26.86 8.10
CA ARG A 80 -27.83 28.12 7.34
C ARG A 80 -28.44 29.26 8.16
N ALA A 81 -27.86 30.45 8.11
CA ALA A 81 -28.42 31.61 8.79
C ALA A 81 -29.86 31.86 8.30
N GLY A 82 -30.85 31.66 9.19
CA GLY A 82 -32.28 31.75 8.88
C GLY A 82 -33.06 30.42 8.89
N GLU A 83 -32.41 29.26 9.00
CA GLU A 83 -33.12 27.97 9.14
C GLU A 83 -33.55 27.69 10.60
N LEU A 84 -34.85 27.45 10.82
CA LEU A 84 -35.41 27.07 12.12
C LEU A 84 -35.33 25.55 12.32
N LYS A 85 -34.59 25.10 13.36
CA LYS A 85 -34.47 23.68 13.71
C LYS A 85 -35.60 23.25 14.63
N PHE A 86 -36.56 22.48 14.11
CA PHE A 86 -37.59 21.86 14.91
C PHE A 86 -37.10 20.51 15.47
N LYS A 87 -37.01 20.40 16.80
CA LYS A 87 -36.82 19.12 17.48
C LYS A 87 -38.21 18.58 17.81
N ILE A 88 -38.66 17.55 17.10
CA ILE A 88 -39.89 16.85 17.45
C ILE A 88 -39.59 16.06 18.73
N VAL A 89 -40.10 16.56 19.85
CA VAL A 89 -40.08 15.85 21.13
C VAL A 89 -41.40 15.09 21.21
N LYS A 90 -41.36 13.77 21.44
CA LYS A 90 -42.58 13.05 21.81
C LYS A 90 -43.06 13.65 23.13
N PRO A 91 -44.36 13.98 23.26
CA PRO A 91 -44.88 14.38 24.56
C PRO A 91 -44.65 13.20 25.50
N ASP A 92 -43.93 13.47 26.59
CA ASP A 92 -43.77 12.51 27.67
C ASP A 92 -45.18 12.14 28.12
N ALA A 93 -45.49 10.84 28.06
CA ALA A 93 -46.73 10.33 28.59
C ALA A 93 -46.80 10.74 30.06
N VAL A 94 -47.71 11.67 30.36
CA VAL A 94 -48.06 12.04 31.72
C VAL A 94 -48.86 10.86 32.26
N ASP A 95 -48.22 10.04 33.09
CA ASP A 95 -48.91 9.12 34.01
C ASP A 95 -49.61 9.91 35.13
#